data_AF-A0A7X5N0L8-F1
#
_entry.id   AF-A0A7X5N0L8-F1
#
_cell.length_a   1.000
_cell.length_b   1.000
_cell.length_c   1.000
_cell.angle_alpha   90.00
_cell.angle_beta   90.00
_cell.angle_gamma   90.00
#
_symmetry.space_group_name_H-M   'P 1'
#
loop_
_entity.id
_entity.type
_entity.pdbx_description
1 polymer ?
#
loop_
_entity_poly.entity_id
_entity_poly.type
_entity_poly.pdbx_seq_one_letter_code
_entity_poly.pdbx_strand_id
1 'polypeptide(L)'
;DELIRTHRYSADYALRVQRDRLAAVFDGMEDAYLKSRMDDLDHVIGRIHAFLHKRAPDLKGVAGEILVCDNVAPSELAQLQAQGVVGIVTTAGSALSHSAILARSLHLPLVVGVSDAVQRIDDGDVLIVDAGSGQVIVDPKPEHLRDYRERLRALAKEQRELGRLRSKPTRTRDNVDITLLANAESLEDVARAHALGASGLGLYRTEFLFLQRSELPDEEEQFHTYRDTVLGMSGRPVTIRTLDLGADKADRTGLTLSDEDNPALGLRGVRLSLARPAVAQAQLRAILRASGYGPVRILVPMVSGREEVQLLRR
;
A
#
# COMPACT_ATOMS: atom_id res chain seq x y z
N ASP A 1 24.94 21.41 9.34
CA ASP A 1 25.65 22.67 9.05
C ASP A 1 26.93 22.79 9.88
N GLU A 2 26.87 22.59 11.20
CA GLU A 2 28.03 22.66 12.10
C GLU A 2 29.20 21.72 11.73
N LEU A 3 28.92 20.46 11.35
CA LEU A 3 29.95 19.52 10.88
C LEU A 3 30.72 19.99 9.63
N ILE A 4 30.06 20.72 8.73
CA ILE A 4 30.65 21.19 7.48
C ILE A 4 31.32 22.55 7.69
N ARG A 5 30.63 23.50 8.33
CA ARG A 5 31.11 24.87 8.50
C ARG A 5 32.17 25.01 9.61
N THR A 6 31.98 24.31 10.72
CA THR A 6 32.85 24.42 11.90
C THR A 6 33.95 23.37 11.85
N HIS A 7 33.59 22.10 11.63
CA HIS A 7 34.56 20.99 11.61
C HIS A 7 35.20 20.74 10.24
N ARG A 8 34.79 21.48 9.20
CA ARG A 8 35.35 21.40 7.84
C ARG A 8 35.33 20.00 7.23
N TYR A 9 34.35 19.19 7.60
CA TYR A 9 34.15 17.90 6.95
C TYR A 9 33.61 18.08 5.54
N SER A 10 33.98 17.16 4.64
CA SER A 10 33.30 17.05 3.35
C SER A 10 31.82 16.79 3.60
N ALA A 11 30.95 17.29 2.71
CA ALA A 11 29.51 17.07 2.81
C ALA A 11 29.16 15.58 2.93
N ASP A 12 29.93 14.74 2.27
CA ASP A 12 29.80 13.30 2.31
C ASP A 12 30.10 12.68 3.68
N TYR A 13 31.25 13.03 4.24
CA TYR A 13 31.66 12.52 5.54
C TYR A 13 30.75 13.04 6.66
N ALA A 14 30.33 14.30 6.57
CA ALA A 14 29.36 14.89 7.50
C ALA A 14 28.01 14.17 7.47
N LEU A 15 27.55 13.75 6.29
CA LEU A 15 26.32 12.98 6.11
C LEU A 15 26.45 11.58 6.73
N ARG A 16 27.57 10.89 6.50
CA ARG A 16 27.84 9.57 7.09
C ARG A 16 27.90 9.62 8.62
N VAL A 17 28.56 10.62 9.19
CA VAL A 17 28.64 10.77 10.67
C VAL A 17 27.26 10.99 11.28
N GLN A 18 26.37 11.74 10.61
CA GLN A 18 25.00 11.90 11.10
C GLN A 18 24.16 10.64 10.91
N ARG A 19 24.35 9.91 9.81
CA ARG A 19 23.76 8.59 9.61
C ARG A 19 24.11 7.66 10.77
N ASP A 20 25.39 7.48 11.06
CA ASP A 20 25.86 6.53 12.06
C ASP A 20 25.34 6.89 13.47
N ARG A 21 25.21 8.20 13.75
CA ARG A 21 24.59 8.68 14.99
C ARG A 21 23.10 8.35 15.08
N LEU A 22 22.36 8.53 13.98
CA LEU A 22 20.95 8.16 13.92
C LEU A 22 20.80 6.63 13.98
N ALA A 23 21.62 5.87 13.26
CA ALA A 23 21.67 4.41 13.30
C ALA A 23 21.80 3.88 14.72
N ALA A 24 22.74 4.41 15.51
CA ALA A 24 22.91 4.02 16.90
C ALA A 24 21.68 4.32 17.79
N VAL A 25 20.92 5.38 17.49
CA VAL A 25 19.71 5.74 18.22
C VAL A 25 18.56 4.79 17.89
N PHE A 26 18.39 4.43 16.63
CA PHE A 26 17.32 3.53 16.18
C PHE A 26 17.60 2.05 16.46
N ASP A 27 18.86 1.61 16.46
CA ASP A 27 19.21 0.22 16.79
C ASP A 27 18.94 -0.11 18.28
N GLY A 28 19.04 0.91 19.13
CA GLY A 28 18.67 0.83 20.55
C GLY A 28 17.15 0.86 20.84
N MET A 29 16.29 1.01 19.82
CA MET A 29 14.83 0.98 20.00
C MET A 29 14.30 -0.45 19.89
N GLU A 30 13.35 -0.85 20.75
CA GLU A 30 12.75 -2.19 20.70
C GLU A 30 11.62 -2.33 19.67
N ASP A 31 11.06 -1.22 19.20
CA ASP A 31 9.92 -1.20 18.26
C ASP A 31 10.35 -1.53 16.82
N ALA A 32 9.82 -2.63 16.28
CA ALA A 32 10.06 -3.10 14.92
C ALA A 32 9.63 -2.10 13.83
N TYR A 33 8.62 -1.27 14.09
CA TYR A 33 8.18 -0.22 13.16
C TYR A 33 9.17 0.96 13.11
N LEU A 34 9.75 1.32 14.25
CA LEU A 34 10.78 2.36 14.30
C LEU A 34 12.10 1.85 13.70
N LYS A 35 12.40 0.55 13.83
CA LYS A 35 13.55 -0.06 13.13
C LYS A 35 13.39 -0.01 11.61
N SER A 36 12.19 -0.25 11.06
CA SER A 36 12.00 -0.17 9.60
C SER A 36 12.12 1.25 9.04
N ARG A 37 11.98 2.30 9.87
CA ARG A 37 12.25 3.70 9.48
C ARG A 37 13.74 3.98 9.26
N MET A 38 14.64 3.13 9.77
CA MET A 38 16.06 3.22 9.45
C MET A 38 16.30 2.97 7.97
N ASP A 39 15.59 2.02 7.36
CA ASP A 39 15.72 1.69 5.95
C ASP A 39 15.34 2.90 5.07
N ASP A 40 14.29 3.64 5.45
CA ASP A 40 13.88 4.89 4.79
C ASP A 40 14.96 5.99 4.93
N LEU A 41 15.56 6.12 6.12
CA LEU A 41 16.60 7.12 6.38
C LEU A 41 17.88 6.82 5.59
N ASP A 42 18.31 5.56 5.60
CA ASP A 42 19.45 5.07 4.82
C ASP A 42 19.24 5.31 3.33
N HIS A 43 18.01 5.19 2.84
CA HIS A 43 17.67 5.49 1.45
C HIS A 43 17.82 6.98 1.10
N VAL A 44 17.28 7.88 1.93
CA VAL A 44 17.43 9.34 1.73
C VAL A 44 18.90 9.73 1.76
N ILE A 45 19.67 9.17 2.68
CA ILE A 45 21.11 9.42 2.82
C ILE A 45 21.86 8.89 1.60
N GLY A 46 21.55 7.68 1.13
CA GLY A 46 22.10 7.11 -0.11
C GLY A 46 21.81 7.97 -1.33
N ARG A 47 20.60 8.54 -1.45
CA ARG A 47 20.24 9.43 -2.56
C ARG A 47 21.01 10.76 -2.54
N ILE A 48 21.20 11.34 -1.36
CA ILE A 48 22.03 12.56 -1.20
C ILE A 48 23.49 12.23 -1.52
N HIS A 49 24.00 11.08 -1.06
CA HIS A 49 25.35 10.58 -1.35
C HIS A 49 25.59 10.42 -2.85
N ALA A 50 24.67 9.75 -3.56
CA ALA A 50 24.71 9.56 -5.01
C ALA A 50 24.71 10.91 -5.77
N PHE A 51 23.86 11.86 -5.33
CA PHE A 51 23.81 13.20 -5.89
C PHE A 51 25.12 13.98 -5.69
N LEU A 52 25.69 13.94 -4.48
CA LEU A 52 26.97 14.56 -4.15
C LEU A 52 28.13 14.02 -5.01
N HIS A 53 28.07 12.75 -5.39
CA HIS A 53 29.10 12.09 -6.21
C HIS A 53 28.85 12.16 -7.72
N LYS A 54 27.78 12.83 -8.18
CA LYS A 54 27.34 12.85 -9.60
C LYS A 54 27.22 11.45 -10.22
N ARG A 55 27.08 10.41 -9.40
CA ARG A 55 26.65 9.08 -9.83
C ARG A 55 25.14 9.07 -9.75
N ALA A 56 24.47 9.75 -10.68
CA ALA A 56 23.14 9.28 -11.03
C ALA A 56 23.36 7.89 -11.63
N PRO A 57 22.79 6.80 -11.09
CA PRO A 57 22.72 5.57 -11.85
C PRO A 57 21.88 5.91 -13.07
N ASP A 58 22.56 6.07 -14.20
CA ASP A 58 21.94 6.20 -15.50
C ASP A 58 21.38 4.80 -15.79
N LEU A 59 20.21 4.49 -15.23
CA LEU A 59 19.47 3.25 -15.50
C LEU A 59 18.99 3.31 -16.95
N LYS A 60 19.93 3.11 -17.87
CA LYS A 60 19.66 3.02 -19.31
C LYS A 60 19.13 1.63 -19.61
N GLY A 61 17.91 1.57 -20.13
CA GLY A 61 17.43 0.37 -20.83
C GLY A 61 16.59 -0.63 -20.03
N VAL A 62 15.97 -0.24 -18.91
CA VAL A 62 15.22 -1.13 -18.00
C VAL A 62 13.94 -1.78 -18.56
N ALA A 63 13.58 -1.53 -19.82
CA ALA A 63 12.36 -2.03 -20.41
C ALA A 63 12.48 -3.52 -20.77
N GLY A 64 11.71 -4.37 -20.10
CA GLY A 64 11.76 -5.82 -20.25
C GLY A 64 12.76 -6.51 -19.31
N GLU A 65 13.45 -5.75 -18.45
CA GLU A 65 14.49 -6.27 -17.57
C GLU A 65 13.95 -6.63 -16.18
N ILE A 66 14.65 -7.54 -15.50
CA ILE A 66 14.41 -7.90 -14.11
C ILE A 66 15.49 -7.23 -13.26
N LEU A 67 15.08 -6.38 -12.33
CA LEU A 67 16.03 -5.69 -11.45
C LEU A 67 16.44 -6.60 -10.30
N VAL A 68 17.74 -6.84 -10.16
CA VAL A 68 18.33 -7.51 -9.00
C VAL A 68 19.08 -6.46 -8.17
N CYS A 69 18.71 -6.31 -6.91
CA CYS A 69 19.31 -5.28 -6.04
C CYS A 69 19.29 -5.73 -4.57
N ASP A 70 19.96 -4.98 -3.68
CA ASP A 70 19.95 -5.33 -2.26
C ASP A 70 18.59 -5.01 -1.61
N ASN A 71 18.04 -3.85 -1.95
CA ASN A 71 16.75 -3.38 -1.51
C ASN A 71 16.16 -2.43 -2.55
N VAL A 72 14.83 -2.33 -2.60
CA VAL A 72 14.11 -1.38 -3.46
C VAL A 72 13.22 -0.50 -2.61
N ALA A 73 13.35 0.82 -2.78
CA ALA A 73 12.53 1.76 -2.03
C ALA A 73 11.13 1.89 -2.66
N PRO A 74 10.09 2.14 -1.84
CA PRO A 74 8.73 2.34 -2.35
C PRO A 74 8.63 3.45 -3.41
N SER A 75 9.38 4.55 -3.23
CA SER A 75 9.36 5.68 -4.16
C SER A 75 9.92 5.35 -5.56
N GLU A 76 10.73 4.30 -5.67
CA GLU A 76 11.39 3.90 -6.91
C GLU A 76 10.53 2.91 -7.70
N LEU A 77 9.70 2.10 -7.04
CA LEU A 77 8.88 1.06 -7.68
C LEU A 77 8.00 1.59 -8.82
N ALA A 78 7.31 2.71 -8.60
CA ALA A 78 6.44 3.29 -9.62
C ALA A 78 7.24 3.79 -10.84
N GLN A 79 8.43 4.36 -10.59
CA GLN A 79 9.31 4.82 -11.66
C GLN A 79 9.90 3.64 -12.45
N LEU A 80 10.36 2.59 -11.76
CA LEU A 80 10.90 1.38 -12.35
C LEU A 80 9.87 0.66 -13.23
N GLN A 81 8.63 0.53 -12.73
CA GLN A 81 7.53 -0.02 -13.53
C GLN A 81 7.25 0.85 -14.77
N ALA A 82 7.21 2.17 -14.62
CA ALA A 82 6.99 3.09 -15.75
C ALA A 82 8.13 3.04 -16.78
N GLN A 83 9.35 2.70 -16.35
CA GLN A 83 10.51 2.46 -17.21
C GLN A 83 10.51 1.06 -17.86
N GLY A 84 9.55 0.21 -17.50
CA GLY A 84 9.32 -1.09 -18.14
C GLY A 84 9.97 -2.28 -17.44
N VAL A 85 10.40 -2.14 -16.18
CA VAL A 85 10.88 -3.28 -15.37
C VAL A 85 9.76 -4.31 -15.23
N VAL A 86 10.06 -5.59 -15.50
CA VAL A 86 9.06 -6.68 -15.51
C VAL A 86 9.06 -7.52 -14.24
N GLY A 87 10.06 -7.34 -13.36
CA GLY A 87 10.13 -7.98 -12.07
C GLY A 87 11.31 -7.48 -11.24
N ILE A 88 11.28 -7.72 -9.94
CA ILE A 88 12.32 -7.30 -9.01
C ILE A 88 12.68 -8.46 -8.07
N VAL A 89 13.97 -8.62 -7.80
CA VAL A 89 14.53 -9.54 -6.82
C VAL A 89 15.39 -8.74 -5.84
N THR A 90 15.11 -8.86 -4.55
CA THR A 90 15.90 -8.18 -3.50
C THR A 90 16.59 -9.16 -2.56
N THR A 91 17.81 -8.83 -2.12
CA THR A 91 18.55 -9.66 -1.15
C THR A 91 17.98 -9.52 0.27
N ALA A 92 17.46 -8.34 0.60
CA ALA A 92 16.83 -8.02 1.87
C ALA A 92 15.34 -7.66 1.72
N GLY A 93 14.65 -7.52 2.85
CA GLY A 93 13.25 -7.11 2.92
C GLY A 93 12.29 -8.21 3.37
N SER A 94 11.03 -7.85 3.54
CA SER A 94 9.96 -8.75 3.99
C SER A 94 8.73 -8.67 3.08
N ALA A 95 7.98 -9.76 2.99
CA ALA A 95 6.74 -9.81 2.21
C ALA A 95 5.65 -8.85 2.74
N LEU A 96 5.80 -8.36 3.97
CA LEU A 96 4.93 -7.39 4.62
C LEU A 96 5.44 -5.95 4.54
N SER A 97 6.61 -5.73 3.92
CA SER A 97 7.18 -4.40 3.76
C SER A 97 6.33 -3.50 2.88
N HIS A 98 6.49 -2.18 3.05
CA HIS A 98 5.79 -1.19 2.23
C HIS A 98 6.10 -1.37 0.74
N SER A 99 7.35 -1.69 0.39
CA SER A 99 7.75 -2.01 -0.99
C SER A 99 7.00 -3.22 -1.54
N ALA A 100 6.85 -4.30 -0.75
CA ALA A 100 6.12 -5.49 -1.18
C ALA A 100 4.61 -5.25 -1.35
N ILE A 101 4.01 -4.45 -0.46
CA ILE A 101 2.61 -4.05 -0.57
C ILE A 101 2.41 -3.21 -1.84
N LEU A 102 3.29 -2.24 -2.10
CA LEU A 102 3.19 -1.35 -3.25
C LEU A 102 3.41 -2.11 -4.57
N ALA A 103 4.40 -3.00 -4.65
CA ALA A 103 4.64 -3.84 -5.82
C ALA A 103 3.40 -4.67 -6.20
N ARG A 104 2.68 -5.22 -5.21
CA ARG A 104 1.41 -5.94 -5.42
C ARG A 104 0.33 -5.05 -6.03
N SER A 105 0.20 -3.81 -5.55
CA SER A 105 -0.76 -2.84 -6.10
C SER A 105 -0.40 -2.44 -7.53
N LEU A 106 0.89 -2.38 -7.86
CA LEU A 106 1.40 -2.10 -9.20
C LEU A 106 1.38 -3.31 -10.15
N HIS A 107 0.96 -4.49 -9.67
CA HIS A 107 1.03 -5.76 -10.40
C HIS A 107 2.45 -6.12 -10.88
N LEU A 108 3.48 -5.68 -10.14
CA LEU A 108 4.88 -5.97 -10.41
C LEU A 108 5.34 -7.19 -9.59
N PRO A 109 5.82 -8.28 -10.22
CA PRO A 109 6.40 -9.42 -9.51
C PRO A 109 7.61 -8.99 -8.68
N LEU A 110 7.58 -9.27 -7.38
CA LEU A 110 8.66 -8.98 -6.45
C LEU A 110 8.94 -10.22 -5.59
N VAL A 111 10.19 -10.66 -5.56
CA VAL A 111 10.69 -11.67 -4.62
C VAL A 111 11.71 -11.01 -3.70
N VAL A 112 11.50 -11.13 -2.39
CA VAL A 112 12.34 -10.50 -1.36
C VAL A 112 13.08 -11.54 -0.54
N GLY A 113 14.22 -11.16 0.03
CA GLY A 113 14.99 -12.01 0.93
C GLY A 113 15.83 -13.09 0.22
N VAL A 114 16.24 -12.85 -1.04
CA VAL A 114 17.11 -13.75 -1.80
C VAL A 114 18.57 -13.39 -1.51
N SER A 115 19.07 -13.83 -0.35
CA SER A 115 20.31 -13.35 0.28
C SER A 115 21.53 -13.27 -0.66
N ASP A 116 21.66 -14.21 -1.60
CA ASP A 116 22.81 -14.31 -2.49
C ASP A 116 22.54 -13.80 -3.92
N ALA A 117 21.41 -13.13 -4.17
CA ALA A 117 20.99 -12.76 -5.54
C ALA A 117 22.03 -11.90 -6.27
N VAL A 118 22.48 -10.80 -5.64
CA VAL A 118 23.46 -9.86 -6.21
C VAL A 118 24.84 -10.50 -6.41
N GLN A 119 25.14 -11.58 -5.68
CA GLN A 119 26.44 -12.28 -5.77
C GLN A 119 26.44 -13.38 -6.82
N ARG A 120 25.26 -13.87 -7.23
CA ARG A 120 25.09 -15.05 -8.09
C ARG A 120 24.48 -14.75 -9.44
N ILE A 121 23.97 -13.54 -9.64
CA ILE A 121 23.29 -13.11 -10.86
C ILE A 121 24.10 -11.97 -11.45
N ASP A 122 24.58 -12.16 -12.67
CA ASP A 122 25.34 -11.16 -13.41
C ASP A 122 24.42 -10.37 -14.34
N ASP A 123 24.82 -9.13 -14.66
CA ASP A 123 24.10 -8.30 -15.63
C ASP A 123 24.04 -9.01 -17.00
N GLY A 124 22.83 -9.16 -17.53
CA GLY A 124 22.57 -9.85 -18.81
C GLY A 124 22.15 -11.31 -18.67
N ASP A 125 22.16 -11.88 -17.46
CA ASP A 125 21.63 -13.22 -17.22
C ASP A 125 20.13 -13.31 -17.54
N VAL A 126 19.73 -14.46 -18.10
CA VAL A 126 18.32 -14.77 -18.30
C VAL A 126 17.75 -15.30 -17.00
N LEU A 127 16.66 -14.68 -16.54
CA LEU A 127 16.00 -15.02 -15.28
C LEU A 127 14.53 -15.41 -15.50
N ILE A 128 14.05 -16.35 -14.68
CA ILE A 128 12.62 -16.52 -14.42
C ILE A 128 12.36 -16.14 -12.98
N VAL A 129 11.42 -15.22 -12.75
CA VAL A 129 10.95 -14.82 -11.42
C VAL A 129 9.52 -15.32 -11.23
N ASP A 130 9.34 -16.24 -10.29
CA ASP A 130 8.04 -16.73 -9.86
C ASP A 130 7.74 -16.19 -8.45
N ALA A 131 7.09 -15.02 -8.41
CA ALA A 131 6.67 -14.41 -7.15
C ALA A 131 5.54 -15.18 -6.43
N GLY A 132 4.84 -16.09 -7.11
CA GLY A 132 3.80 -16.92 -6.50
C GLY A 132 4.39 -18.05 -5.64
N SER A 133 5.49 -18.67 -6.10
CA SER A 133 6.22 -19.69 -5.35
C SER A 133 7.44 -19.13 -4.60
N GLY A 134 7.82 -17.87 -4.84
CA GLY A 134 9.00 -17.24 -4.26
C GLY A 134 10.31 -17.73 -4.89
N GLN A 135 10.30 -18.25 -6.11
CA GLN A 135 11.46 -18.83 -6.78
C GLN A 135 12.07 -17.87 -7.81
N VAL A 136 13.40 -17.87 -7.87
CA VAL A 136 14.19 -17.20 -8.91
C VAL A 136 15.07 -18.25 -9.57
N ILE A 137 14.96 -18.39 -10.89
CA ILE A 137 15.75 -19.36 -11.67
C ILE A 137 16.71 -18.56 -12.55
N VAL A 138 18.00 -18.79 -12.35
CA VAL A 138 19.10 -18.22 -13.13
C VAL A 138 19.47 -19.19 -14.25
N ASP A 139 19.71 -18.66 -15.46
CA ASP A 139 20.01 -19.43 -16.68
C ASP A 139 19.02 -20.60 -16.90
N PRO A 140 17.73 -20.30 -17.14
CA PRO A 140 16.70 -21.31 -17.25
C PRO A 140 16.92 -22.18 -18.48
N LYS A 141 17.03 -23.49 -18.24
CA LYS A 141 17.03 -24.51 -19.30
C LYS A 141 15.77 -24.44 -20.17
N PRO A 142 15.82 -24.94 -21.42
CA PRO A 142 14.66 -24.97 -22.32
C PRO A 142 13.42 -25.66 -21.74
N GLU A 143 13.61 -26.65 -20.86
CA GLU A 143 12.53 -27.32 -20.12
C GLU A 143 11.81 -26.35 -19.16
N HIS A 144 12.55 -25.57 -18.37
CA HIS A 144 11.97 -24.55 -17.48
C HIS A 144 11.16 -23.52 -18.28
N LEU A 145 11.69 -23.05 -19.42
CA LEU A 145 10.99 -22.09 -20.27
C LEU A 145 9.69 -22.65 -20.85
N ARG A 146 9.64 -23.94 -21.19
CA ARG A 146 8.42 -24.61 -21.67
C ARG A 146 7.39 -24.70 -20.55
N ASP A 147 7.79 -25.19 -19.39
CA ASP A 147 6.91 -25.35 -18.23
C ASP A 147 6.27 -24.02 -17.81
N TYR A 148 7.08 -22.95 -17.71
CA TYR A 148 6.56 -21.63 -17.34
C TYR A 148 5.65 -21.03 -18.43
N ARG A 149 5.96 -21.25 -19.71
CA ARG A 149 5.06 -20.84 -20.80
C ARG A 149 3.73 -21.57 -20.74
N GLU A 150 3.71 -22.85 -20.40
CA GLU A 150 2.48 -23.61 -20.20
C GLU A 150 1.68 -23.11 -19.00
N ARG A 151 2.34 -22.85 -17.87
CA ARG A 151 1.71 -22.23 -16.69
C ARG A 151 1.10 -20.88 -17.00
N LEU A 152 1.82 -20.00 -17.70
CA LEU A 152 1.31 -18.69 -18.11
C LEU A 152 0.12 -18.80 -19.05
N ARG A 153 0.13 -19.77 -19.98
CA ARG A 153 -1.02 -20.04 -20.86
C ARG A 153 -2.23 -20.55 -20.08
N ALA A 154 -2.02 -21.46 -19.13
CA ALA A 154 -3.07 -21.98 -18.27
C ALA A 154 -3.69 -20.86 -17.43
N LEU A 155 -2.85 -20.01 -16.82
CA LEU A 155 -3.28 -18.86 -16.04
C LEU A 155 -4.04 -17.82 -16.89
N ALA A 156 -3.56 -17.54 -18.10
CA ALA A 156 -4.28 -16.65 -19.04
C ALA A 156 -5.63 -17.26 -19.48
N LYS A 157 -5.71 -18.59 -19.64
CA LYS A 157 -6.96 -19.28 -19.95
C LYS A 157 -7.93 -19.20 -18.76
N GLU A 158 -7.46 -19.47 -17.56
CA GLU A 158 -8.25 -19.39 -16.32
C GLU A 158 -8.77 -17.96 -16.11
N GLN A 159 -7.92 -16.93 -16.26
CA GLN A 159 -8.35 -15.53 -16.17
C GLN A 159 -9.44 -15.19 -17.20
N ARG A 160 -9.35 -15.69 -18.43
CA ARG A 160 -10.41 -15.52 -19.44
C ARG A 160 -11.70 -16.23 -19.05
N GLU A 161 -11.61 -17.42 -18.47
CA GLU A 161 -12.77 -18.17 -17.98
C GLU A 161 -13.44 -17.48 -16.80
N LEU A 162 -12.66 -16.97 -15.83
CA LEU A 162 -13.13 -16.15 -14.72
C LEU A 162 -13.77 -14.85 -15.22
N GLY A 163 -13.18 -14.19 -16.22
CA GLY A 163 -13.73 -12.99 -16.84
C GLY A 163 -15.14 -13.19 -17.41
N ARG A 164 -15.48 -14.40 -17.87
CA ARG A 164 -16.84 -14.76 -18.32
C ARG A 164 -17.84 -14.88 -17.18
N LEU A 165 -17.39 -15.02 -15.93
CA LEU A 165 -18.26 -15.10 -14.76
C LEU A 165 -18.73 -13.71 -14.30
N ARG A 166 -18.08 -12.62 -14.75
CA ARG A 166 -18.41 -11.23 -14.37
C ARG A 166 -19.91 -10.89 -14.48
N SER A 167 -20.58 -11.39 -15.51
CA SER A 167 -22.00 -11.10 -15.78
C SER A 167 -22.96 -12.21 -15.34
N LYS A 168 -22.44 -13.30 -14.75
CA LYS A 168 -23.26 -14.42 -14.30
C LYS A 168 -23.84 -14.17 -12.91
N PRO A 169 -25.01 -14.74 -12.59
CA PRO A 169 -25.53 -14.70 -11.23
C PRO A 169 -24.59 -15.44 -10.28
N THR A 170 -24.38 -14.86 -9.09
CA THR A 170 -23.65 -15.56 -8.02
C THR A 170 -24.63 -16.43 -7.25
N ARG A 171 -24.60 -17.73 -7.55
CA ARG A 171 -25.50 -18.72 -6.96
C ARG A 171 -24.76 -20.02 -6.66
N THR A 172 -25.06 -20.64 -5.53
CA THR A 172 -24.54 -21.98 -5.18
C THR A 172 -25.15 -23.05 -6.08
N ARG A 173 -24.58 -24.27 -6.03
CA ARG A 173 -25.09 -25.42 -6.82
C ARG A 173 -26.49 -25.88 -6.40
N ASP A 174 -26.84 -25.64 -5.14
CA ASP A 174 -28.16 -25.86 -4.54
C ASP A 174 -29.03 -24.59 -4.56
N ASN A 175 -28.71 -23.65 -5.45
CA ASN A 175 -29.61 -22.57 -5.84
C ASN A 175 -29.84 -21.44 -4.81
N VAL A 176 -28.89 -21.24 -3.88
CA VAL A 176 -28.87 -20.12 -2.94
C VAL A 176 -28.11 -18.94 -3.53
N ASP A 177 -28.74 -17.76 -3.58
CA ASP A 177 -28.09 -16.54 -4.06
C ASP A 177 -27.14 -15.95 -3.01
N ILE A 178 -25.95 -15.55 -3.45
CA ILE A 178 -24.92 -14.94 -2.59
C ILE A 178 -24.52 -13.59 -3.21
N THR A 179 -24.53 -12.54 -2.41
CA THR A 179 -24.07 -11.22 -2.86
C THR A 179 -22.56 -11.11 -2.70
N LEU A 180 -21.83 -10.93 -3.80
CA LEU A 180 -20.39 -10.63 -3.75
C LEU A 180 -20.17 -9.12 -3.80
N LEU A 181 -19.68 -8.58 -2.69
CA LEU A 181 -19.33 -7.18 -2.56
C LEU A 181 -17.82 -7.03 -2.48
N ALA A 182 -17.28 -5.96 -3.05
CA ALA A 182 -15.85 -5.67 -3.00
C ALA A 182 -15.49 -4.77 -1.81
N ASN A 183 -14.24 -4.88 -1.37
CA ASN A 183 -13.61 -3.91 -0.47
C ASN A 183 -12.77 -2.94 -1.31
N ALA A 184 -12.81 -1.65 -0.96
CA ALA A 184 -12.09 -0.61 -1.67
C ALA A 184 -11.56 0.45 -0.70
N GLU A 185 -10.46 1.10 -1.07
CA GLU A 185 -9.89 2.24 -0.33
C GLU A 185 -9.50 3.41 -1.25
N SER A 186 -9.56 3.22 -2.57
CA SER A 186 -9.30 4.24 -3.59
C SER A 186 -10.34 4.23 -4.72
N LEU A 187 -10.39 5.28 -5.55
CA LEU A 187 -11.26 5.30 -6.75
C LEU A 187 -10.83 4.25 -7.80
N GLU A 188 -9.55 3.90 -7.85
CA GLU A 188 -9.05 2.83 -8.73
C GLU A 188 -9.62 1.47 -8.32
N ASP A 189 -9.71 1.20 -7.01
CA ASP A 189 -10.37 0.00 -6.50
C ASP A 189 -11.85 -0.05 -6.86
N VAL A 190 -12.53 1.09 -6.80
CA VAL A 190 -13.94 1.22 -7.19
C VAL A 190 -14.11 0.88 -8.68
N ALA A 191 -13.28 1.48 -9.54
CA ALA A 191 -13.29 1.21 -10.97
C ALA A 191 -13.03 -0.27 -11.26
N ARG A 192 -12.05 -0.87 -10.57
CA ARG A 192 -11.72 -2.29 -10.66
C ARG A 192 -12.86 -3.19 -10.19
N ALA A 193 -13.48 -2.89 -9.05
CA ALA A 193 -14.62 -3.65 -8.52
C ALA A 193 -15.81 -3.64 -9.49
N HIS A 194 -16.11 -2.48 -10.06
CA HIS A 194 -17.14 -2.34 -11.09
C HIS A 194 -16.78 -3.12 -12.38
N ALA A 195 -15.52 -3.02 -12.81
CA ALA A 195 -14.98 -3.76 -13.96
C ALA A 195 -14.95 -5.29 -13.74
N LEU A 196 -14.91 -5.76 -12.51
CA LEU A 196 -14.99 -7.19 -12.17
C LEU A 196 -16.41 -7.68 -11.88
N GLY A 197 -17.42 -6.79 -11.92
CA GLY A 197 -18.82 -7.17 -11.77
C GLY A 197 -19.31 -7.28 -10.33
N ALA A 198 -18.59 -6.72 -9.35
CA ALA A 198 -19.00 -6.74 -7.96
C ALA A 198 -20.41 -6.14 -7.77
N SER A 199 -21.28 -6.80 -7.01
CA SER A 199 -22.67 -6.37 -6.80
C SER A 199 -22.82 -5.06 -6.01
N GLY A 200 -21.71 -4.52 -5.49
CA GLY A 200 -21.62 -3.32 -4.69
C GLY A 200 -20.28 -3.26 -3.95
N LEU A 201 -20.10 -2.24 -3.12
CA LEU A 201 -19.00 -2.16 -2.16
C LEU A 201 -19.51 -2.53 -0.78
N GLY A 202 -18.92 -3.57 -0.21
CA GLY A 202 -19.24 -4.08 1.13
C GLY A 202 -18.48 -3.34 2.21
N LEU A 203 -17.35 -2.75 1.83
CA LEU A 203 -16.53 -1.91 2.69
C LEU A 203 -15.73 -0.92 1.85
N TYR A 204 -16.02 0.36 2.01
CA TYR A 204 -15.15 1.44 1.59
C TYR A 204 -14.41 2.00 2.81
N ARG A 205 -13.10 1.83 2.82
CA ARG A 205 -12.19 2.27 3.89
C ARG A 205 -11.84 3.74 3.70
N THR A 206 -12.17 4.57 4.68
CA THR A 206 -11.98 6.01 4.59
C THR A 206 -10.61 6.47 5.05
N GLU A 207 -9.82 5.61 5.70
CA GLU A 207 -8.57 6.00 6.35
C GLU A 207 -7.56 6.60 5.38
N PHE A 208 -7.50 6.10 4.14
CA PHE A 208 -6.55 6.60 3.14
C PHE A 208 -6.71 8.10 2.87
N LEU A 209 -7.94 8.62 2.96
CA LEU A 209 -8.22 10.05 2.79
C LEU A 209 -7.61 10.91 3.92
N PHE A 210 -7.40 10.32 5.11
CA PHE A 210 -6.87 11.01 6.29
C PHE A 210 -5.36 10.78 6.49
N LEU A 211 -4.78 9.75 5.86
CA LEU A 211 -3.37 9.39 6.02
C LEU A 211 -2.44 10.28 5.18
N GLN A 212 -1.19 10.42 5.64
CA GLN A 212 -0.08 11.09 4.94
C GLN A 212 -0.28 12.59 4.61
N ARG A 213 -1.22 13.26 5.27
CA ARG A 213 -1.49 14.69 5.10
C ARG A 213 -1.12 15.49 6.35
N SER A 214 -0.85 16.78 6.16
CA SER A 214 -0.57 17.73 7.26
C SER A 214 -1.84 18.32 7.88
N GLU A 215 -2.97 18.26 7.18
CA GLU A 215 -4.25 18.81 7.60
C GLU A 215 -5.37 17.79 7.38
N LEU A 216 -6.43 17.86 8.20
CA LEU A 216 -7.60 16.99 8.10
C LEU A 216 -8.45 17.37 6.89
N PRO A 217 -8.99 16.39 6.15
CA PRO A 217 -9.86 16.66 5.01
C PRO A 217 -11.17 17.28 5.51
N ASP A 218 -11.55 18.40 4.89
CA ASP A 218 -12.79 19.08 5.22
C ASP A 218 -14.03 18.30 4.71
N GLU A 219 -15.23 18.79 5.04
CA GLU A 219 -16.48 18.15 4.61
C GLU A 219 -16.60 18.08 3.07
N GLU A 220 -16.11 19.09 2.33
CA GLU A 220 -16.30 19.18 0.89
C GLU A 220 -15.40 18.20 0.14
N GLU A 221 -14.14 18.07 0.56
CA GLU A 221 -13.20 17.07 0.05
C GLU A 221 -13.70 15.65 0.32
N GLN A 222 -14.18 15.41 1.55
CA GLN A 222 -14.80 14.13 1.91
C GLN A 222 -16.04 13.85 1.05
N PHE A 223 -16.91 14.85 0.87
CA PHE A 223 -18.12 14.73 0.05
C PHE A 223 -17.78 14.37 -1.41
N HIS A 224 -16.83 15.05 -2.03
CA HIS A 224 -16.42 14.75 -3.40
C HIS A 224 -15.88 13.32 -3.52
N THR A 225 -15.03 12.89 -2.60
CA THR A 225 -14.49 11.52 -2.57
C THR A 225 -15.60 10.47 -2.45
N TYR A 226 -16.53 10.66 -1.51
CA TYR A 226 -17.63 9.73 -1.29
C TYR A 226 -18.65 9.75 -2.44
N ARG A 227 -18.96 10.92 -2.99
CA ARG A 227 -19.82 11.07 -4.18
C ARG A 227 -19.24 10.30 -5.35
N ASP A 228 -17.96 10.48 -5.64
CA ASP A 228 -17.30 9.85 -6.79
C ASP A 228 -17.22 8.33 -6.62
N THR A 229 -17.04 7.85 -5.39
CA THR A 229 -17.15 6.43 -5.03
C THR A 229 -18.54 5.87 -5.32
N VAL A 230 -19.60 6.59 -4.92
CA VAL A 230 -20.99 6.19 -5.13
C VAL A 230 -21.35 6.19 -6.62
N LEU A 231 -20.96 7.23 -7.36
CA LEU A 231 -21.17 7.33 -8.80
C LEU A 231 -20.40 6.24 -9.56
N GLY A 232 -19.17 5.93 -9.16
CA GLY A 232 -18.34 4.88 -9.76
C GLY A 232 -18.97 3.49 -9.70
N MET A 233 -19.87 3.25 -8.74
CA MET A 233 -20.61 1.99 -8.61
C MET A 233 -21.93 1.96 -9.39
N SER A 234 -22.27 3.02 -10.11
CA SER A 234 -23.39 3.05 -11.08
C SER A 234 -24.72 2.52 -10.52
N GLY A 235 -25.10 3.00 -9.33
CA GLY A 235 -26.35 2.63 -8.66
C GLY A 235 -26.28 1.38 -7.79
N ARG A 236 -25.13 0.70 -7.71
CA ARG A 236 -24.92 -0.43 -6.77
C ARG A 236 -24.63 0.09 -5.34
N PRO A 237 -25.02 -0.65 -4.29
CA PRO A 237 -24.85 -0.22 -2.91
C PRO A 237 -23.39 -0.02 -2.55
N VAL A 238 -23.10 1.08 -1.83
CA VAL A 238 -21.78 1.38 -1.28
C VAL A 238 -21.85 1.48 0.23
N THR A 239 -21.08 0.65 0.92
CA THR A 239 -20.97 0.68 2.38
C THR A 239 -19.72 1.45 2.80
N ILE A 240 -19.88 2.69 3.24
CA ILE A 240 -18.79 3.56 3.69
C ILE A 240 -18.56 3.33 5.18
N ARG A 241 -17.34 2.96 5.55
CA ARG A 241 -16.93 2.84 6.95
C ARG A 241 -16.45 4.19 7.47
N THR A 242 -16.99 4.64 8.59
CA THR A 242 -16.48 5.84 9.27
C THR A 242 -15.04 5.61 9.74
N LEU A 243 -14.31 6.68 10.02
CA LEU A 243 -12.87 6.64 10.26
C LEU A 243 -12.45 5.59 11.33
N ASP A 244 -11.58 4.64 10.96
CA ASP A 244 -10.91 3.69 11.85
C ASP A 244 -9.39 3.93 11.85
N LEU A 245 -8.99 5.02 12.51
CA LEU A 245 -7.60 5.39 12.77
C LEU A 245 -7.24 5.05 14.22
N GLY A 246 -6.02 4.55 14.45
CA GLY A 246 -5.43 4.31 15.77
C GLY A 246 -4.00 4.87 15.82
N ALA A 247 -3.39 4.88 17.01
CA ALA A 247 -2.03 5.40 17.20
C ALA A 247 -0.95 4.64 16.41
N ASP A 248 -1.26 3.43 15.94
CA ASP A 248 -0.42 2.58 15.07
C ASP A 248 -0.29 3.13 13.64
N LYS A 249 -1.16 4.05 13.23
CA LYS A 249 -1.14 4.65 11.91
C LYS A 249 -0.54 6.05 12.02
N ALA A 250 0.59 6.26 11.35
CA ALA A 250 1.36 7.50 11.35
C ALA A 250 0.49 8.72 10.93
N ASP A 251 -0.16 9.31 11.92
CA ASP A 251 -1.00 10.48 11.77
C ASP A 251 -0.15 11.73 12.00
N ARG A 252 0.01 12.53 10.94
CA ARG A 252 0.72 13.81 11.01
C ARG A 252 -0.21 14.96 11.42
N THR A 253 -1.51 14.72 11.51
CA THR A 253 -2.54 15.72 11.84
C THR A 253 -2.82 15.84 13.34
N GLY A 254 -2.34 14.89 14.16
CA GLY A 254 -2.51 14.89 15.62
C GLY A 254 -3.92 14.50 16.08
N LEU A 255 -4.66 13.77 15.25
CA LEU A 255 -5.99 13.25 15.56
C LEU A 255 -5.93 12.13 16.62
N THR A 256 -4.93 11.25 16.53
CA THR A 256 -4.68 10.17 17.48
C THR A 256 -3.64 10.55 18.55
N LEU A 257 -3.73 9.92 19.72
CA LEU A 257 -2.73 10.08 20.78
C LEU A 257 -1.43 9.38 20.36
N SER A 258 -0.28 10.03 20.54
CA SER A 258 1.01 9.55 20.03
C SER A 258 1.68 8.47 20.90
N ASP A 259 1.17 8.21 22.11
CA ASP A 259 1.79 7.33 23.11
C ASP A 259 0.74 6.45 23.82
N GLU A 260 0.15 5.50 23.10
CA GLU A 260 -0.68 4.45 23.71
C GLU A 260 0.13 3.15 23.84
N ASP A 261 0.20 2.56 25.04
CA ASP A 261 0.86 1.26 25.27
C ASP A 261 0.31 0.14 24.38
N ASN A 262 -0.99 0.22 24.05
CA ASN A 262 -1.64 -0.71 23.13
C ASN A 262 -2.62 0.01 22.19
N PRO A 263 -2.14 0.48 21.02
CA PRO A 263 -2.98 1.16 20.03
C PRO A 263 -4.15 0.32 19.50
N ALA A 264 -4.03 -1.01 19.51
CA ALA A 264 -5.11 -1.89 19.04
C ALA A 264 -6.32 -1.89 20.00
N LEU A 265 -6.07 -1.67 21.30
CA LEU A 265 -7.11 -1.59 22.33
C LEU A 265 -7.46 -0.15 22.75
N GLY A 266 -6.74 0.84 22.21
CA GLY A 266 -6.82 2.25 22.59
C GLY A 266 -7.94 3.06 21.91
N LEU A 267 -7.66 4.35 21.70
CA LEU A 267 -8.58 5.35 21.15
C LEU A 267 -8.65 5.25 19.62
N ARG A 268 -9.54 4.39 19.11
CA ARG A 268 -9.75 4.17 17.67
C ARG A 268 -11.21 3.96 17.28
N GLY A 269 -11.49 4.02 15.99
CA GLY A 269 -12.81 3.75 15.42
C GLY A 269 -13.91 4.64 16.01
N VAL A 270 -15.00 4.03 16.49
CA VAL A 270 -16.11 4.79 17.12
C VAL A 270 -15.67 5.61 18.33
N ARG A 271 -14.69 5.13 19.12
CA ARG A 271 -14.22 5.85 20.31
C ARG A 271 -13.53 7.15 19.93
N LEU A 272 -12.71 7.11 18.88
CA LEU A 272 -12.11 8.30 18.30
C LEU A 272 -13.17 9.25 17.75
N SER A 273 -14.17 8.71 17.05
CA SER A 273 -15.29 9.49 16.51
C SER A 273 -16.06 10.24 17.62
N LEU A 274 -16.29 9.59 18.76
CA LEU A 274 -16.94 10.18 19.93
C LEU A 274 -16.03 11.19 20.67
N ALA A 275 -14.72 10.95 20.71
CA ALA A 275 -13.75 11.87 21.33
C ALA A 275 -13.44 13.10 20.46
N ARG A 276 -13.65 13.01 19.13
CA ARG A 276 -13.45 14.11 18.16
C ARG A 276 -14.74 14.39 17.35
N PRO A 277 -15.80 14.94 17.98
CA PRO A 277 -17.10 15.10 17.34
C PRO A 277 -17.09 15.93 16.06
N ALA A 278 -16.23 16.95 15.96
CA ALA A 278 -16.14 17.81 14.76
C ALA A 278 -15.74 17.00 13.51
N VAL A 279 -14.80 16.07 13.65
CA VAL A 279 -14.34 15.21 12.54
C VAL A 279 -15.40 14.19 12.17
N ALA A 280 -16.03 13.57 13.17
CA ALA A 280 -17.13 12.65 12.95
C ALA A 280 -18.33 13.33 12.27
N GLN A 281 -18.68 14.56 12.68
CA GLN A 281 -19.78 15.33 12.09
C GLN A 281 -19.48 15.71 10.65
N ALA A 282 -18.29 16.22 10.34
CA ALA A 282 -17.88 16.51 8.96
C ALA A 282 -17.98 15.26 8.07
N GLN A 283 -17.47 14.12 8.57
CA GLN A 283 -17.53 12.85 7.83
C GLN A 283 -18.97 12.37 7.61
N LEU A 284 -19.81 12.35 8.65
CA LEU A 284 -21.20 11.91 8.53
C LEU A 284 -22.00 12.80 7.59
N ARG A 285 -21.82 14.14 7.66
CA ARG A 285 -22.45 15.10 6.75
C ARG A 285 -22.04 14.85 5.31
N ALA A 286 -20.74 14.65 5.05
CA ALA A 286 -20.23 14.31 3.73
C ALA A 286 -20.83 13.01 3.18
N ILE A 287 -20.93 11.95 4.00
CA ILE A 287 -21.52 10.67 3.59
C ILE A 287 -23.01 10.81 3.29
N LEU A 288 -23.75 11.55 4.12
CA LEU A 288 -25.18 11.81 3.91
C LEU A 288 -25.42 12.61 2.63
N ARG A 289 -24.60 13.63 2.34
CA ARG A 289 -24.65 14.37 1.08
C ARG A 289 -24.39 13.46 -0.12
N ALA A 290 -23.40 12.56 -0.03
CA ALA A 290 -23.10 11.59 -1.08
C ALA A 290 -24.24 10.60 -1.34
N SER A 291 -25.08 10.29 -0.34
CA SER A 291 -26.25 9.41 -0.52
C SER A 291 -27.32 9.98 -1.47
N GLY A 292 -27.27 11.28 -1.79
CA GLY A 292 -28.11 11.87 -2.83
C GLY A 292 -27.81 11.35 -4.24
N TYR A 293 -26.68 10.65 -4.43
CA TYR A 293 -26.20 10.17 -5.73
C TYR A 293 -26.32 8.64 -5.90
N GLY A 294 -26.77 7.92 -4.86
CA GLY A 294 -26.93 6.46 -4.93
C GLY A 294 -27.11 5.79 -3.57
N PRO A 295 -27.31 4.46 -3.55
CA PRO A 295 -27.55 3.72 -2.33
C PRO A 295 -26.29 3.62 -1.46
N VAL A 296 -26.32 4.30 -0.30
CA VAL A 296 -25.22 4.33 0.66
C VAL A 296 -25.61 3.64 1.95
N ARG A 297 -24.66 2.93 2.56
CA ARG A 297 -24.74 2.38 3.92
C ARG A 297 -23.58 2.93 4.74
N ILE A 298 -23.81 3.21 6.01
CA ILE A 298 -22.78 3.66 6.94
C ILE A 298 -22.41 2.49 7.86
N LEU A 299 -21.13 2.14 7.91
CA LEU A 299 -20.59 1.14 8.82
C LEU A 299 -19.74 1.83 9.90
N VAL A 300 -20.02 1.52 11.16
CA VAL A 300 -19.30 2.11 12.31
C VAL A 300 -18.32 1.06 12.85
N PRO A 301 -17.00 1.33 12.86
CA PRO A 301 -15.99 0.40 13.33
C PRO A 301 -15.90 0.35 14.85
N MET A 302 -15.44 -0.79 15.39
CA MET A 302 -15.04 -0.95 16.80
C MET A 302 -16.16 -0.69 17.83
N VAL A 303 -17.43 -0.87 17.44
CA VAL A 303 -18.57 -0.80 18.36
C VAL A 303 -18.47 -1.93 19.38
N SER A 304 -18.47 -1.56 20.65
CA SER A 304 -18.40 -2.45 21.81
C SER A 304 -19.66 -2.39 22.68
N GLY A 305 -20.40 -1.27 22.63
CA GLY A 305 -21.64 -1.07 23.37
C GLY A 305 -22.76 -0.50 22.50
N ARG A 306 -24.01 -0.69 22.93
CA ARG A 306 -25.19 -0.13 22.26
C ARG A 306 -25.18 1.40 22.32
N GLU A 307 -24.67 1.95 23.41
CA GLU A 307 -24.64 3.36 23.75
C GLU A 307 -23.83 4.15 22.71
N GLU A 308 -22.72 3.57 22.23
CA GLU A 308 -21.86 4.19 21.20
C GLU A 308 -22.63 4.40 19.88
N VAL A 309 -23.45 3.42 19.48
CA VAL A 309 -24.31 3.53 18.31
C VAL A 309 -25.41 4.56 18.51
N GLN A 310 -25.99 4.64 19.72
CA GLN A 310 -27.02 5.62 20.03
C GLN A 310 -26.48 7.04 20.03
N LEU A 311 -25.27 7.26 20.56
CA LEU A 311 -24.61 8.56 20.55
C LEU A 311 -24.28 9.02 19.13
N LEU A 312 -23.76 8.13 18.28
CA LEU A 312 -23.43 8.48 16.90
C LEU A 312 -24.67 8.74 16.01
N ARG A 313 -25.82 8.15 16.36
CA ARG A 313 -27.08 8.34 15.63
C ARG A 313 -27.85 9.62 15.99
N ARG A 314 -27.52 10.24 17.13
CA ARG A 314 -28.16 11.48 17.59
C ARG A 314 -27.56 12.68 16.88
#